data_AF-A0A3B8MQG6-F1
#
_entry.id   AF-A0A3B8MQG6-F1
#
_cell.length_a   1.000
_cell.length_b   1.000
_cell.length_c   1.000
_cell.angle_alpha   90.00
_cell.angle_beta   90.00
_cell.angle_gamma   90.00
#
_symmetry.space_group_name_H-M   'P 1'
#
loop_
_entity.id
_entity.type
_entity.pdbx_description
1 polymer ?
#
loop_
_entity_poly.entity_id
_entity_poly.type
_entity_poly.pdbx_seq_one_letter_code
_entity_poly.pdbx_strand_id
1 'polypeptide(L)'
;MTGTSWSEIEAFFRRYRARPLEGWWRGPDGEENYRALFSRVESGVDGLLAETFNTRPVADVCDNRLYSEPDGPAHILMVSHIGTIVTILCHLVGLTLFPWIYEKMSLGYGGLCPIRTAPLAGHWAWSLTSFNDRTHLGNDIL
;
A
#
# COMPACT_ATOMS: atom_id res chain seq x y z
N MET A 1 6.91 -5.29 18.19
CA MET A 1 7.03 -4.61 19.51
C MET A 1 5.66 -4.31 20.11
N THR A 2 5.32 -4.79 21.31
CA THR A 2 4.07 -4.46 22.01
C THR A 2 4.37 -3.92 23.41
N GLY A 3 3.72 -2.83 23.82
CA GLY A 3 3.89 -2.23 25.16
C GLY A 3 5.18 -1.41 25.37
N THR A 4 5.89 -1.04 24.31
CA THR A 4 7.12 -0.24 24.35
C THR A 4 6.81 1.25 24.53
N SER A 5 7.60 1.96 25.35
CA SER A 5 7.44 3.40 25.57
C SER A 5 7.76 4.22 24.32
N TRP A 6 7.22 5.44 24.24
CA TRP A 6 7.51 6.35 23.13
C TRP A 6 9.01 6.65 22.97
N SER A 7 9.73 6.85 24.08
CA SER A 7 11.18 7.10 24.08
C SER A 7 11.98 5.93 23.51
N GLU A 8 11.56 4.70 23.79
CA GLU A 8 12.21 3.50 23.25
C GLU A 8 11.95 3.36 21.75
N ILE A 9 10.72 3.66 21.30
CA ILE A 9 10.33 3.68 19.89
C ILE A 9 11.15 4.73 19.13
N GLU A 10 11.28 5.94 19.66
CA GLU A 10 12.06 7.02 19.06
C GLU A 10 13.56 6.64 18.95
N ALA A 11 14.13 6.11 20.03
CA ALA A 11 15.51 5.66 20.05
C ALA A 11 15.75 4.52 19.04
N PHE A 12 14.79 3.60 18.91
CA PHE A 12 14.83 2.56 17.88
C PHE A 12 14.84 3.17 16.48
N PHE A 13 13.88 4.04 16.14
CA PHE A 13 13.79 4.62 14.81
C PHE A 13 14.99 5.49 14.46
N ARG A 14 15.57 6.21 15.42
CA ARG A 14 16.82 6.97 15.21
C ARG A 14 17.97 6.05 14.79
N ARG A 15 18.16 4.93 15.48
CA ARG A 15 19.18 3.93 15.12
C ARG A 15 18.88 3.26 13.78
N TYR A 16 17.61 2.93 13.55
CA TYR A 16 17.17 2.27 12.33
C TYR A 16 17.40 3.15 11.09
N ARG A 17 17.04 4.43 11.17
CA ARG A 17 17.23 5.42 10.10
C ARG A 17 18.69 5.68 9.75
N ALA A 18 19.62 5.39 10.67
CA ALA A 18 21.06 5.53 10.42
C ALA A 18 21.69 4.35 9.65
N ARG A 19 20.93 3.28 9.36
CA ARG A 19 21.43 2.11 8.62
C ARG A 19 21.68 2.46 7.14
N PRO A 20 22.70 1.85 6.48
CA PRO A 20 22.89 1.94 5.03
C PRO A 20 21.66 1.43 4.26
N LEU A 21 21.32 2.08 3.15
CA LEU A 21 20.10 1.82 2.36
C LEU A 21 19.95 0.36 1.92
N GLU A 22 21.06 -0.30 1.60
CA GLU A 22 21.10 -1.71 1.18
C GLU A 22 20.54 -2.64 2.29
N GLY A 23 20.76 -2.26 3.55
CA GLY A 23 20.30 -3.00 4.71
C GLY A 23 18.82 -2.82 5.03
N TRP A 24 18.14 -1.84 4.45
CA TRP A 24 16.75 -1.55 4.79
C TRP A 24 15.80 -2.66 4.36
N TRP A 25 16.07 -3.35 3.25
CA TRP A 25 15.26 -4.47 2.77
C TRP A 25 15.09 -5.59 3.80
N ARG A 26 16.02 -5.73 4.74
CA ARG A 26 15.92 -6.72 5.83
C ARG A 26 14.83 -6.38 6.84
N GLY A 27 14.32 -5.15 6.86
CA GLY A 27 13.38 -4.71 7.89
C GLY A 27 14.06 -4.53 9.27
N PRO A 28 13.28 -4.21 10.30
CA PRO A 28 13.69 -4.29 11.69
C PRO A 28 14.09 -5.72 12.10
N ASP A 29 15.03 -5.84 13.03
CA ASP A 29 15.48 -7.16 13.50
C ASP A 29 14.36 -7.82 14.31
N GLY A 30 14.05 -9.09 14.01
CA GLY A 30 12.97 -9.84 14.65
C GLY A 30 11.56 -9.57 14.10
N GLU A 31 11.44 -8.69 13.11
CA GLU A 31 10.18 -8.40 12.41
C GLU A 31 10.21 -8.98 10.98
N GLU A 32 9.09 -8.90 10.28
CA GLU A 32 9.00 -9.29 8.86
C GLU A 32 9.89 -8.38 7.99
N ASN A 33 10.67 -8.98 7.09
CA ASN A 33 11.44 -8.18 6.12
C ASN A 33 10.52 -7.58 5.05
N TYR A 34 10.91 -6.45 4.46
CA TYR A 34 10.03 -5.73 3.52
C TYR A 34 9.67 -6.54 2.27
N ARG A 35 10.54 -7.44 1.80
CA ARG A 35 10.24 -8.27 0.62
C ARG A 35 9.10 -9.24 0.92
N ALA A 36 9.13 -9.87 2.09
CA ALA A 36 8.08 -10.76 2.54
C ALA A 36 6.76 -10.01 2.77
N LEU A 37 6.82 -8.83 3.41
CA LEU A 37 5.66 -7.97 3.60
C LEU A 37 5.01 -7.61 2.26
N PHE A 38 5.80 -7.09 1.31
CA PHE A 38 5.30 -6.70 -0.01
C PHE A 38 4.69 -7.90 -0.73
N SER A 39 5.45 -8.98 -0.89
CA SER A 39 4.99 -10.21 -1.56
C SER A 39 3.67 -10.74 -0.99
N ARG A 40 3.53 -10.76 0.34
CA ARG A 40 2.31 -11.21 1.02
C ARG A 40 1.11 -10.31 0.76
N VAL A 41 1.30 -8.99 0.82
CA VAL A 41 0.22 -8.02 0.57
C VAL A 41 -0.18 -8.02 -0.90
N GLU A 42 0.79 -7.98 -1.82
CA GLU A 42 0.57 -8.00 -3.27
C GLU A 42 -0.20 -9.27 -3.69
N SER A 43 0.27 -10.44 -3.25
CA SER A 43 -0.40 -11.72 -3.56
C SER A 43 -1.80 -11.81 -2.95
N GLY A 44 -1.99 -11.26 -1.75
CA GLY A 44 -3.29 -11.23 -1.08
C GLY A 44 -4.31 -10.35 -1.82
N VAL A 45 -3.88 -9.18 -2.33
CA VAL A 45 -4.73 -8.31 -3.14
C VAL A 45 -5.10 -8.96 -4.45
N ASP A 46 -4.12 -9.50 -5.19
CA ASP A 46 -4.39 -10.14 -6.48
C ASP A 46 -5.29 -11.39 -6.31
N GLY A 47 -5.10 -12.15 -5.23
CA GLY A 47 -5.98 -13.26 -4.86
C GLY A 47 -7.41 -12.81 -4.60
N LEU A 48 -7.60 -11.80 -3.75
CA LEU A 48 -8.93 -11.23 -3.46
C LEU A 48 -9.65 -10.77 -4.73
N LEU A 49 -8.95 -10.02 -5.59
CA LEU A 49 -9.49 -9.50 -6.84
C LEU A 49 -9.89 -10.62 -7.81
N ALA A 50 -9.04 -11.62 -7.95
CA ALA A 50 -9.28 -12.77 -8.80
C ALA A 50 -10.46 -13.63 -8.32
N GLU A 51 -10.55 -13.88 -7.01
CA GLU A 51 -11.58 -14.74 -6.42
C GLU A 51 -12.95 -14.05 -6.36
N THR A 52 -12.97 -12.74 -6.08
CA THR A 52 -14.22 -12.01 -5.83
C THR A 52 -14.81 -11.38 -7.09
N PHE A 53 -13.96 -10.90 -8.00
CA PHE A 53 -14.38 -10.12 -9.17
C PHE A 53 -13.86 -10.68 -10.50
N ASN A 54 -13.21 -11.85 -10.48
CA ASN A 54 -12.63 -12.49 -11.65
C ASN A 54 -11.69 -11.55 -12.44
N THR A 55 -11.08 -10.57 -11.77
CA THR A 55 -10.17 -9.60 -12.38
C THR A 55 -8.72 -9.94 -12.04
N ARG A 56 -7.84 -9.88 -13.03
CA ARG A 56 -6.43 -10.26 -12.91
C ARG A 56 -5.55 -9.27 -13.65
N PRO A 57 -4.27 -9.10 -13.23
CA PRO A 57 -3.30 -8.39 -14.04
C PRO A 57 -3.19 -9.03 -15.43
N VAL A 58 -3.18 -8.20 -16.47
CA VAL A 58 -2.98 -8.66 -17.84
C VAL A 58 -1.49 -8.85 -18.07
N ALA A 59 -1.07 -10.06 -18.45
CA ALA A 59 0.31 -10.35 -18.80
C ALA A 59 0.74 -9.55 -20.05
N ASP A 60 2.02 -9.21 -20.14
CA ASP A 60 2.67 -8.63 -21.33
C ASP A 60 2.21 -7.23 -21.77
N VAL A 61 1.33 -6.55 -21.01
CA VAL A 61 0.88 -5.17 -21.30
C VAL A 61 1.56 -4.18 -20.35
N CYS A 62 2.85 -3.93 -20.59
CA CYS A 62 3.72 -2.99 -19.86
C CYS A 62 3.87 -3.27 -18.34
N ASP A 63 4.97 -2.81 -17.74
CA ASP A 63 5.23 -2.94 -16.30
C ASP A 63 4.27 -2.12 -15.40
N ASN A 64 3.21 -1.54 -15.98
CA ASN A 64 2.34 -0.54 -15.35
C ASN A 64 1.00 -1.10 -14.82
N ARG A 65 0.84 -2.43 -14.79
CA ARG A 65 -0.30 -3.15 -14.16
C ARG A 65 -1.70 -2.73 -14.62
N LEU A 66 -2.02 -3.08 -15.87
CA LEU A 66 -3.42 -3.10 -16.32
C LEU A 66 -4.11 -4.40 -15.90
N TYR A 67 -5.42 -4.33 -15.67
CA TYR A 67 -6.25 -5.44 -15.22
C TYR A 67 -7.33 -5.79 -16.26
N SER A 68 -7.79 -7.03 -16.25
CA SER A 68 -8.97 -7.46 -17.01
C SER A 68 -10.23 -6.79 -16.48
N GLU A 69 -11.28 -6.75 -17.30
CA GLU A 69 -12.59 -6.24 -16.88
C GLU A 69 -13.10 -7.03 -15.66
N PRO A 70 -13.58 -6.34 -14.61
CA PRO A 70 -14.16 -7.00 -13.44
C PRO A 70 -15.59 -7.46 -13.73
N ASP A 71 -15.99 -8.57 -13.09
CA ASP A 71 -17.37 -9.03 -13.11
C ASP A 71 -18.26 -8.11 -12.26
N GLY A 72 -18.89 -7.14 -12.92
CA GLY A 72 -19.86 -6.20 -12.34
C GLY A 72 -19.25 -5.06 -11.52
N PRO A 73 -20.07 -4.08 -11.11
CA PRO A 73 -19.62 -2.98 -10.28
C PRO A 73 -19.32 -3.45 -8.85
N ALA A 74 -18.15 -3.06 -8.33
CA ALA A 74 -17.68 -3.47 -7.02
C ALA A 74 -17.15 -2.29 -6.20
N HIS A 75 -17.54 -2.23 -4.94
CA HIS A 75 -16.93 -1.34 -3.95
C HIS A 75 -16.28 -2.20 -2.86
N ILE A 76 -14.99 -1.96 -2.63
CA ILE A 76 -14.21 -2.64 -1.58
C ILE A 76 -13.76 -1.58 -0.58
N LEU A 77 -13.98 -1.84 0.71
CA LEU A 77 -13.38 -1.08 1.80
C LEU A 77 -12.32 -1.94 2.48
N MET A 78 -11.08 -1.47 2.48
CA MET A 78 -9.98 -2.10 3.20
C MET A 78 -9.53 -1.20 4.35
N VAL A 79 -9.51 -1.73 5.56
CA VAL A 79 -9.01 -1.03 6.75
C VAL A 79 -7.71 -1.69 7.20
N SER A 80 -6.63 -0.91 7.27
CA SER A 80 -5.32 -1.44 7.63
C SER A 80 -4.39 -0.35 8.17
N HIS A 81 -3.11 -0.67 8.27
CA HIS A 81 -2.05 0.25 8.67
C HIS A 81 -1.32 0.82 7.46
N ILE A 82 -0.61 1.94 7.65
CA ILE A 82 0.11 2.65 6.58
C ILE A 82 0.99 1.73 5.73
N GLY A 83 1.68 0.77 6.36
CA GLY A 83 2.53 -0.22 5.69
C GLY A 83 1.77 -0.98 4.59
N THR A 84 0.65 -1.59 4.98
CA THR A 84 -0.22 -2.32 4.08
C THR A 84 -0.89 -1.40 3.07
N ILE A 85 -1.44 -0.26 3.50
CA ILE A 85 -2.18 0.66 2.62
C ILE A 85 -1.28 1.14 1.48
N VAL A 86 -0.09 1.66 1.79
CA VAL A 86 0.85 2.14 0.77
C VAL A 86 1.31 1.00 -0.15
N THR A 87 1.52 -0.20 0.40
CA THR A 87 1.86 -1.38 -0.41
C THR A 87 0.77 -1.70 -1.42
N ILE A 88 -0.50 -1.72 -0.99
CA ILE A 88 -1.66 -1.94 -1.88
C ILE A 88 -1.75 -0.85 -2.95
N LEU A 89 -1.61 0.43 -2.56
CA LEU A 89 -1.70 1.55 -3.50
C LEU A 89 -0.60 1.49 -4.56
N CYS A 90 0.65 1.31 -4.15
CA CYS A 90 1.75 1.15 -5.08
C CYS A 90 1.56 -0.07 -5.96
N HIS A 91 1.09 -1.18 -5.38
CA HIS A 91 0.82 -2.41 -6.12
C HIS A 91 -0.19 -2.16 -7.23
N LEU A 92 -1.36 -1.62 -6.92
CA LEU A 92 -2.46 -1.45 -7.87
C LEU A 92 -2.20 -0.35 -8.90
N VAL A 93 -1.58 0.76 -8.50
CA VAL A 93 -1.30 1.91 -9.39
C VAL A 93 -0.01 1.71 -10.21
N GLY A 94 0.76 0.64 -9.97
CA GLY A 94 1.99 0.34 -10.70
C GLY A 94 3.18 1.21 -10.28
N LEU A 95 3.23 1.65 -9.02
CA LEU A 95 4.38 2.38 -8.47
C LEU A 95 5.39 1.41 -7.86
N THR A 96 6.68 1.70 -8.08
CA THR A 96 7.75 0.89 -7.51
C THR A 96 7.79 0.96 -5.99
N LEU A 97 7.82 -0.20 -5.34
CA LEU A 97 7.99 -0.33 -3.90
C LEU A 97 9.47 -0.31 -3.49
N PHE A 98 9.77 0.42 -2.42
CA PHE A 98 11.06 0.41 -1.76
C PHE A 98 10.88 0.53 -0.24
N PRO A 99 11.82 0.05 0.60
CA PRO A 99 11.67 -0.02 2.06
C PRO A 99 11.32 1.32 2.74
N TRP A 100 11.84 2.43 2.20
CA TRP A 100 11.62 3.78 2.73
C TRP A 100 10.44 4.52 2.05
N ILE A 101 9.55 3.81 1.35
CA ILE A 101 8.39 4.41 0.68
C ILE A 101 7.49 5.20 1.65
N TYR A 102 7.40 4.74 2.89
CA TYR A 102 6.60 5.37 3.95
C TYR A 102 7.16 6.70 4.44
N GLU A 103 8.45 6.98 4.19
CA GLU A 103 9.03 8.30 4.44
C GLU A 103 8.59 9.32 3.39
N LYS A 104 8.13 8.85 2.22
CA LYS A 104 7.63 9.69 1.12
C LYS A 104 6.11 9.83 1.11
N MET A 105 5.41 9.01 1.87
CA MET A 105 3.95 8.94 1.87
C MET A 105 3.42 9.12 3.29
N SER A 106 2.86 10.29 3.58
CA SER A 106 2.30 10.61 4.90
C SER A 106 0.82 10.29 4.96
N LEU A 107 0.45 9.29 5.76
CA LEU A 107 -0.95 8.92 6.02
C LEU A 107 -1.27 9.12 7.49
N GLY A 108 -2.25 9.97 7.78
CA GLY A 108 -2.73 10.23 9.13
C GLY A 108 -3.73 9.17 9.60
N TYR A 109 -3.98 9.15 10.91
CA TYR A 109 -5.05 8.31 11.46
C TYR A 109 -6.40 8.70 10.85
N GLY A 110 -7.17 7.67 10.47
CA GLY A 110 -8.45 7.83 9.77
C GLY A 110 -8.30 8.23 8.29
N GLY A 111 -7.10 8.46 7.75
CA GLY A 111 -6.92 8.87 6.36
C GLY A 111 -7.48 7.87 5.34
N LEU A 112 -8.28 8.35 4.41
CA LEU A 112 -8.85 7.57 3.31
C LEU A 112 -7.99 7.73 2.05
N CYS A 113 -7.81 6.64 1.30
CA CYS A 113 -7.08 6.64 0.02
C CYS A 113 -7.94 5.99 -1.07
N PRO A 114 -9.00 6.69 -1.54
CA PRO A 114 -9.86 6.15 -2.57
C PRO A 114 -9.09 5.93 -3.88
N ILE A 115 -9.28 4.74 -4.45
CA ILE A 115 -8.82 4.37 -5.79
C ILE A 115 -10.03 3.93 -6.61
N ARG A 116 -9.98 4.14 -7.92
CA ARG A 116 -10.99 3.66 -8.87
C ARG A 116 -10.32 3.03 -10.08
N THR A 117 -10.99 2.10 -10.73
CA THR A 117 -10.58 1.65 -12.06
C THR A 117 -11.16 2.56 -13.14
N ALA A 118 -10.44 2.70 -14.25
CA ALA A 118 -10.92 3.36 -15.46
C ALA A 118 -10.56 2.51 -16.68
N PRO A 119 -11.45 2.40 -17.69
CA PRO A 119 -11.15 1.67 -18.90
C PRO A 119 -10.02 2.37 -19.69
N LEU A 120 -9.05 1.60 -20.15
CA LEU A 120 -7.89 2.06 -20.91
C LEU A 120 -7.47 0.98 -21.91
N ALA A 121 -7.55 1.27 -23.21
CA ALA A 121 -7.11 0.38 -24.29
C ALA A 121 -7.68 -1.07 -24.22
N GLY A 122 -8.93 -1.24 -23.81
CA GLY A 122 -9.56 -2.56 -23.67
C GLY A 122 -9.25 -3.28 -22.34
N HIS A 123 -8.54 -2.60 -21.44
CA HIS A 123 -8.21 -3.06 -20.09
C HIS A 123 -8.67 -2.04 -19.05
N TRP A 124 -8.30 -2.24 -17.79
CA TRP A 124 -8.66 -1.38 -16.68
C TRP A 124 -7.44 -0.95 -15.88
N ALA A 125 -7.25 0.36 -15.75
CA ALA A 125 -6.17 0.96 -14.97
C ALA A 125 -6.69 1.44 -13.62
N TRP A 126 -5.95 1.19 -12.54
CA TRP A 126 -6.24 1.79 -11.24
C TRP A 126 -5.75 3.24 -11.18
N SER A 127 -6.53 4.10 -10.56
CA SER A 127 -6.27 5.52 -10.41
C SER A 127 -6.53 5.94 -8.98
N LEU A 128 -5.52 6.50 -8.33
CA LEU A 128 -5.62 7.16 -7.03
C LEU A 128 -6.34 8.49 -7.19
N THR A 129 -7.51 8.64 -6.58
CA THR A 129 -8.34 9.84 -6.71
C THR A 129 -8.08 10.84 -5.59
N SER A 130 -7.68 10.36 -4.42
CA SER A 130 -7.23 11.17 -3.30
C SER A 130 -6.30 10.34 -2.41
N PHE A 131 -5.43 11.02 -1.66
CA PHE A 131 -4.50 10.41 -0.73
C PHE A 131 -4.61 11.09 0.63
N ASN A 132 -4.74 10.30 1.70
CA ASN A 132 -4.87 10.80 3.06
C ASN A 132 -6.04 11.79 3.24
N ASP A 133 -7.18 11.51 2.61
CA ASP A 133 -8.40 12.28 2.81
C ASP A 133 -8.90 12.09 4.24
N ARG A 134 -8.88 13.18 4.99
CA ARG A 134 -9.31 13.26 6.40
C ARG A 134 -10.45 14.28 6.59
N THR A 135 -11.13 14.67 5.52
CA THR A 135 -12.22 15.67 5.55
C THR A 135 -13.35 15.30 6.51
N HIS A 136 -13.63 14.00 6.66
CA HIS A 136 -14.64 13.49 7.58
C HIS A 136 -14.30 13.69 9.07
N LEU A 137 -13.05 13.99 9.43
CA LEU A 137 -12.65 14.25 10.82
C LEU A 137 -12.95 15.67 11.28
N GLY A 138 -13.37 16.56 10.38
CA GLY A 138 -13.56 17.98 10.67
C GLY A 138 -12.23 18.74 10.79
N ASN A 139 -12.30 20.07 10.69
CA ASN A 139 -11.11 20.93 10.69
C ASN A 139 -10.49 21.12 12.08
N ASP A 140 -11.16 20.65 13.13
CA ASP A 140 -10.75 20.87 14.52
C ASP A 140 -9.68 19.84 14.98
N ILE A 141 -9.39 18.83 14.15
CA ILE A 141 -8.51 17.68 14.44
C ILE A 141 -7.41 17.50 13.37
N LEU A 142 -7.22 18.49 12.50
CA LEU A 142 -6.19 18.54 11.46
C LEU A 142 -5.10 19.53 11.84
#